data_AF-A0A5N7Z6N3-F1
#
_entry.id   AF-A0A5N7Z6N3-F1
#
_cell.length_a   1.000
_cell.length_b   1.000
_cell.length_c   1.000
_cell.angle_alpha   90.00
_cell.angle_beta   90.00
_cell.angle_gamma   90.00
#
_symmetry.space_group_name_H-M   'P 1'
#
loop_
_entity.id
_entity.type
_entity.pdbx_description
1 polymer ?
#
loop_
_entity_poly.entity_id
_entity_poly.type
_entity_poly.pdbx_seq_one_letter_code
_entity_poly.pdbx_strand_id
1 'polypeptide(L)' 'MSIPSLELQIQTLPDSPGVYQYYDKDGKILYVGKAKNLRKRVASYFNKVHDTAKTNVLVKKIVSIKHIV' A
#
# COMPACT_ATOMS: atom_id res chain seq x y z
N MET A 1 -3.01 -11.38 17.13
CA MET A 1 -1.88 -11.40 16.17
C MET A 1 -1.46 -9.98 15.89
N SER A 2 -0.16 -9.67 15.94
CA SER A 2 0.33 -8.30 15.70
C SER A 2 0.42 -8.03 14.19
N ILE A 3 -0.08 -6.89 13.73
CA ILE A 3 0.06 -6.46 12.33
C ILE A 3 1.51 -5.96 12.16
N PRO A 4 2.28 -6.47 11.17
CA PRO A 4 3.63 -5.97 10.93
C PRO A 4 3.62 -4.49 10.54
N SER A 5 4.71 -3.78 10.78
CA SER A 5 4.82 -2.37 10.36
C SER A 5 4.62 -2.22 8.85
N LEU A 6 4.08 -1.08 8.41
CA LEU A 6 3.94 -0.79 6.98
C LEU A 6 5.27 -0.86 6.24
N GLU A 7 6.34 -0.42 6.89
CA GLU A 7 7.69 -0.49 6.33
C GLU A 7 8.10 -1.93 6.02
N LEU A 8 7.90 -2.87 6.96
CA LEU A 8 8.19 -4.28 6.75
C LEU A 8 7.29 -4.90 5.68
N GLN A 9 6.00 -4.53 5.63
CA GLN A 9 5.07 -4.98 4.59
C GLN A 9 5.53 -4.52 3.20
N ILE A 10 6.02 -3.28 3.07
CA ILE A 10 6.50 -2.73 1.79
C ILE A 10 7.81 -3.42 1.35
N GLN A 11 8.75 -3.64 2.28
CA GLN A 11 10.04 -4.28 1.97
C GLN A 11 9.87 -5.73 1.50
N THR A 12 8.83 -6.42 1.97
CA THR A 12 8.53 -7.82 1.62
C THR A 12 7.67 -7.98 0.36
N LEU A 13 7.23 -6.88 -0.27
CA LEU A 13 6.50 -6.96 -1.54
C LEU A 13 7.40 -7.48 -2.67
N PRO A 14 6.85 -8.28 -3.61
CA PRO A 14 7.60 -8.80 -4.73
C PRO A 14 7.89 -7.73 -5.79
N ASP A 15 8.95 -7.94 -6.56
CA ASP A 15 9.32 -7.11 -7.72
C ASP A 15 8.59 -7.51 -9.02
N SER A 16 7.47 -8.20 -8.92
CA SER A 16 6.68 -8.69 -10.05
C SER A 16 5.41 -7.86 -10.30
N PRO A 17 4.76 -8.04 -11.47
CA PRO A 17 3.43 -7.53 -11.70
C PRO A 17 2.41 -8.14 -10.73
N GLY A 18 1.34 -7.40 -10.43
CA GLY A 18 0.27 -7.90 -9.59
C GLY A 18 -0.72 -6.81 -9.17
N VAL A 19 -1.55 -7.15 -8.19
CA VAL A 19 -2.57 -6.26 -7.60
C VAL A 19 -2.22 -5.99 -6.14
N TYR A 20 -2.25 -4.72 -5.73
CA TYR A 20 -2.10 -4.29 -4.33
C TYR A 20 -3.41 -3.75 -3.78
N GLN A 21 -3.61 -3.93 -2.48
CA GLN A 21 -4.82 -3.56 -1.76
C GLN A 21 -4.44 -2.86 -0.46
N TYR A 22 -5.03 -1.70 -0.20
CA TYR A 22 -4.85 -0.94 1.03
C TYR A 22 -6.06 -1.09 1.94
N TYR A 23 -5.79 -1.29 3.23
CA TYR A 23 -6.80 -1.51 4.25
C TYR A 23 -6.69 -0.48 5.37
N ASP A 24 -7.83 -0.10 5.95
CA ASP A 24 -7.87 0.71 7.18
C ASP A 24 -7.77 -0.16 8.44
N LYS A 25 -7.76 0.52 9.60
CA LYS A 25 -7.68 -0.09 10.94
C LYS A 25 -8.81 -1.09 11.23
N ASP A 26 -9.94 -0.95 10.55
CA ASP A 26 -11.13 -1.79 10.74
C ASP A 26 -11.12 -2.95 9.71
N GLY A 27 -10.07 -3.08 8.91
CA GLY A 27 -9.91 -4.12 7.90
C GLY A 27 -10.73 -3.88 6.63
N LYS A 28 -11.22 -2.66 6.40
CA LYS A 28 -11.97 -2.29 5.20
C LYS A 28 -11.03 -1.90 4.07
N ILE A 29 -11.34 -2.36 2.85
CA ILE A 29 -10.61 -1.96 1.64
C ILE A 29 -10.81 -0.47 1.38
N LEU A 30 -9.71 0.26 1.31
CA LEU A 30 -9.66 1.67 0.94
C LEU A 30 -9.38 1.87 -0.55
N TYR A 31 -8.53 1.02 -1.12
CA TYR A 31 -8.04 1.18 -2.49
C TYR A 31 -7.50 -0.14 -3.03
N VAL A 32 -7.69 -0.37 -4.34
CA VAL A 32 -7.11 -1.48 -5.09
C VAL A 32 -6.43 -0.92 -6.33
N GLY A 33 -5.20 -1.34 -6.58
CA GLY A 33 -4.44 -0.92 -7.76
C GLY A 33 -3.64 -2.06 -8.38
N LYS A 34 -3.29 -1.90 -9.65
CA LYS A 34 -2.40 -2.82 -10.38
C LYS A 34 -1.04 -2.19 -10.60
N ALA A 35 0.01 -3.01 -10.63
CA ALA A 35 1.37 -2.56 -10.86
C ALA A 35 2.15 -3.53 -11.74
N LYS A 36 3.11 -3.01 -12.52
CA LYS A 36 4.12 -3.86 -13.20
C LYS A 36 5.21 -4.35 -12.25
N ASN A 37 5.41 -3.64 -11.14
CA ASN A 37 6.28 -4.01 -10.03
C ASN A 37 5.60 -3.51 -8.75
N LEU A 38 5.14 -4.44 -7.91
CA LEU A 38 4.37 -4.13 -6.71
C LEU A 38 5.16 -3.29 -5.71
N ARG A 39 6.39 -3.70 -5.39
CA ARG A 39 7.24 -3.00 -4.43
C ARG A 39 7.49 -1.53 -4.79
N LYS A 40 7.93 -1.25 -6.02
CA LYS A 40 8.18 0.11 -6.51
C LYS A 40 6.90 0.95 -6.51
N ARG A 41 5.77 0.38 -6.93
CA ARG A 41 4.50 1.10 -6.98
C ARG A 41 4.00 1.46 -5.59
N VAL A 42 3.97 0.50 -4.67
CA VAL A 42 3.49 0.74 -3.31
C VAL A 42 4.40 1.70 -2.56
N ALA A 43 5.72 1.52 -2.62
CA ALA A 43 6.69 2.43 -1.99
C ALA A 43 6.52 3.90 -2.44
N SER A 44 6.12 4.12 -3.70
CA SER A 44 5.87 5.48 -4.22
C SER A 44 4.76 6.24 -3.47
N TYR A 45 3.83 5.54 -2.81
CA TYR A 45 2.78 6.16 -1.99
C TYR A 45 3.31 6.68 -0.65
N PHE A 46 4.42 6.13 -0.13
CA PHE A 46 4.92 6.45 1.21
C PHE A 46 6.18 7.32 1.20
N ASN A 47 6.85 7.42 0.05
CA ASN A 47 8.11 8.17 -0.09
C ASN A 47 7.94 9.62 -0.56
N LYS A 48 6.72 10.11 -0.82
CA LYS A 48 6.48 11.44 -1.39
C LYS A 48 5.25 12.11 -0.79
N VAL A 49 5.30 13.44 -0.70
CA VAL A 49 4.09 14.27 -0.56
C VAL A 49 3.37 14.22 -1.90
N HIS A 50 2.11 13.80 -1.91
CA HIS A 50 1.33 13.70 -3.14
C HIS A 50 0.76 15.06 -3.50
N ASP A 51 0.74 15.38 -4.80
CA ASP A 51 0.16 16.61 -5.34
C ASP A 51 -1.35 16.74 -5.06
N THR A 52 -2.01 15.64 -4.70
CA THR A 52 -3.45 15.60 -4.47
C THR A 52 -3.80 15.32 -3.01
N ALA A 53 -4.62 16.20 -2.43
CA ALA A 53 -5.14 16.07 -1.07
C ALA A 53 -5.82 14.70 -0.83
N LYS A 54 -6.53 14.18 -1.83
CA LYS A 54 -7.19 12.86 -1.76
C LYS A 54 -6.19 11.72 -1.52
N THR A 55 -5.05 11.74 -2.19
CA THR A 55 -4.02 10.69 -2.05
C THR A 55 -3.35 10.80 -0.68
N ASN A 56 -3.07 12.01 -0.20
CA ASN A 56 -2.53 12.22 1.15
C ASN A 56 -3.50 11.70 2.23
N VAL A 57 -4.80 11.94 2.08
CA VAL A 57 -5.83 11.42 3.01
C VAL A 57 -5.91 9.90 2.94
N LEU A 58 -5.84 9.32 1.74
CA LEU A 58 -5.81 7.87 1.57
C LEU A 58 -4.62 7.26 2.33
N VAL A 59 -3.40 7.75 2.08
CA VAL A 59 -2.16 7.20 2.66
C VAL A 59 -2.20 7.23 4.19
N LYS A 60 -2.72 8.30 4.78
CA LYS A 60 -2.87 8.43 6.24
C LYS A 60 -3.81 7.39 6.87
N LYS A 61 -4.72 6.80 6.10
CA LYS A 61 -5.68 5.80 6.60
C LYS A 61 -5.19 4.36 6.44
N ILE A 62 -4.13 4.13 5.68
CA ILE A 62 -3.60 2.79 5.42
C ILE A 62 -2.95 2.25 6.70
N VAL A 63 -3.32 1.05 7.09
CA VAL A 63 -2.65 0.31 8.19
C VAL A 63 -2.11 -1.04 7.73
N SER A 64 -2.61 -1.57 6.60
CA SER A 64 -2.21 -2.86 6.08
C SER A 64 -2.27 -2.89 4.56
N ILE A 65 -1.33 -3.63 3.98
CA ILE A 65 -1.15 -3.82 2.54
C ILE A 65 -1.26 -5.32 2.27
N LYS A 66 -2.12 -5.71 1.33
CA LYS A 66 -2.16 -7.07 0.79
C LYS A 66 -1.87 -7.03 -0.71
N HIS A 67 -1.42 -8.16 -1.26
CA HIS A 67 -1.13 -8.28 -2.68
C HIS A 67 -1.52 -9.63 -3.24
N ILE A 68 -1.67 -9.68 -4.56
CA ILE A 68 -1.90 -10.87 -5.37
C ILE A 68 -0.92 -10.80 -6.55
N VAL A 69 -0.21 -11.89 -6.83
CA VAL A 69 0.74 -12.07 -7.93
C VAL A 69 0.32 -13.21 -8.83
#